data_AF-A0AAN6XWP0-F1
#
_entry.id   AF-A0AAN6XWP0-F1
#
_cell.length_a   1.000
_cell.length_b   1.000
_cell.length_c   1.000
_cell.angle_alpha   90.00
_cell.angle_beta   90.00
_cell.angle_gamma   90.00
#
_symmetry.space_group_name_H-M   'P 1'
#
loop_
_entity.id
_entity.type
_entity.pdbx_description
1 polymer ?
#
loop_
_entity_poly.entity_id
_entity_poly.type
_entity_poly.pdbx_seq_one_letter_code
_entity_poly.pdbx_strand_id
1 'polypeptide(L)'
;MSLVINNPKVFFPWTLLLLLAGQVLPVFAGRNDPPAGWNADETAQRTERAWETYNLPYGTLGIITHIIMLWTLACHLDGRSPAMPWKGLKFDVWNMALLGVTTIISISLLAVSLSAKGRSPGMTSMAVLHLVYSLVVDGVAAHRYFRAHEGLRWELTPWLLALMVASFVNAQIMGTVDVTHFDSKTQVTNPTGVALTVCAMVGGVIALLTYPLSFCRCATKKFCRPYGAYIFAFFGLVCCLGFILAMDYTVGIVTGNAVGAPTGSKANVGMFWAFFVFQYVPVLTF
;
A
#
# COMPACT_ATOMS: atom_id res chain seq x y z
N MET A 1 26.64 -19.48 26.40
CA MET A 1 26.81 -20.24 25.15
C MET A 1 26.23 -19.37 24.04
N SER A 2 27.09 -18.59 23.39
CA SER A 2 26.68 -17.54 22.45
C SER A 2 26.60 -18.13 21.05
N LEU A 3 25.40 -18.35 20.55
CA LEU A 3 25.16 -18.88 19.21
C LEU A 3 25.44 -17.76 18.18
N VAL A 4 26.62 -17.82 17.58
CA VAL A 4 27.01 -16.95 16.47
C VAL A 4 26.25 -17.41 15.23
N ILE A 5 25.12 -16.76 14.96
CA ILE A 5 24.37 -16.96 13.71
C ILE A 5 25.14 -16.27 12.59
N ASN A 6 25.86 -17.06 11.80
CA ASN A 6 26.51 -16.62 10.57
C ASN A 6 25.46 -16.05 9.61
N ASN A 7 25.62 -14.77 9.25
CA ASN A 7 24.76 -14.02 8.33
C ASN A 7 24.46 -14.82 7.05
N PRO A 8 23.23 -15.31 6.82
CA PRO A 8 22.83 -15.64 5.47
C PRO A 8 22.73 -14.32 4.71
N LYS A 9 23.41 -14.23 3.57
CA LYS A 9 23.16 -13.16 2.59
C LYS A 9 21.71 -13.30 2.15
N VAL A 10 20.81 -12.56 2.80
CA VAL A 10 19.40 -12.52 2.42
C VAL A 10 19.31 -11.78 1.09
N PHE A 11 19.42 -12.55 0.01
CA PHE A 11 19.26 -12.08 -1.35
C PHE A 11 17.75 -11.95 -1.62
N PHE A 12 17.17 -10.81 -1.22
CA PHE A 12 15.76 -10.50 -1.52
C PHE A 12 15.64 -10.08 -3.00
N PRO A 13 14.66 -10.62 -3.77
CA PRO A 13 14.63 -10.49 -5.22
C PRO A 13 13.97 -9.17 -5.66
N TRP A 14 14.68 -8.05 -5.49
CA TRP A 14 14.23 -6.72 -5.96
C TRP A 14 14.05 -6.66 -7.49
N THR A 15 14.77 -7.50 -8.23
CA THR A 15 14.69 -7.60 -9.70
C THR A 15 13.32 -8.07 -10.19
N LEU A 16 12.60 -8.90 -9.44
CA LEU A 16 11.27 -9.38 -9.82
C LEU A 16 10.21 -8.26 -9.72
N LEU A 17 10.32 -7.39 -8.70
CA LEU A 17 9.39 -6.28 -8.48
C LEU A 17 9.56 -5.17 -9.56
N LEU A 18 10.79 -4.90 -9.97
CA LEU A 18 11.10 -3.93 -11.04
C LEU A 18 10.75 -4.46 -12.44
N LEU A 19 10.90 -5.77 -12.67
CA LEU A 19 10.46 -6.42 -13.92
C LEU A 19 8.93 -6.39 -14.07
N LEU A 20 8.19 -6.56 -12.97
CA LEU A 20 6.72 -6.42 -12.98
C LEU A 20 6.28 -4.98 -13.24
N ALA A 21 6.96 -3.98 -12.68
CA ALA A 21 6.65 -2.57 -12.93
C ALA A 21 6.92 -2.15 -14.39
N GLY A 22 7.98 -2.68 -15.02
CA GLY A 22 8.36 -2.36 -16.39
C GLY A 22 7.45 -2.96 -17.48
N GLN A 23 6.79 -4.08 -17.21
CA GLN A 23 5.92 -4.75 -18.18
C GLN A 23 4.47 -4.22 -18.19
N VAL A 24 4.04 -3.50 -17.16
CA VAL A 24 2.67 -2.97 -17.05
C VAL A 24 2.49 -1.64 -17.80
N LEU A 25 3.58 -0.89 -18.05
CA LEU A 25 3.54 0.46 -18.64
C LEU A 25 3.14 0.54 -20.13
N PRO A 26 3.53 -0.37 -21.05
CA PRO A 26 3.25 -0.20 -22.47
C PRO A 26 1.86 -0.68 -22.95
N VAL A 27 1.11 -1.42 -22.13
CA VAL A 27 -0.10 -2.15 -22.59
C VAL A 27 -1.37 -1.27 -22.65
N PHE A 28 -1.35 -0.04 -22.14
CA PHE A 28 -2.59 0.71 -21.87
C PHE A 28 -2.75 2.05 -22.61
N ALA A 29 -1.94 2.35 -23.63
CA ALA A 29 -2.00 3.60 -24.40
C ALA A 29 -2.97 3.56 -25.61
N GLY A 30 -4.03 2.76 -25.57
CA GLY A 30 -5.09 2.75 -26.57
C GLY A 30 -6.13 3.85 -26.29
N ARG A 31 -6.17 4.87 -27.14
CA ARG A 31 -7.14 5.98 -27.06
C ARG A 31 -8.55 5.47 -27.39
N ASN A 32 -9.42 5.39 -26.39
CA ASN A 32 -10.84 5.07 -26.56
C ASN A 32 -11.66 6.34 -26.33
N ASP A 33 -12.02 7.04 -27.40
CA ASP A 33 -13.03 8.09 -27.29
C ASP A 33 -14.37 7.44 -26.89
N PRO A 34 -15.16 8.04 -25.97
CA PRO A 34 -16.44 7.46 -25.57
C PRO A 34 -17.42 7.45 -26.76
N PRO A 35 -18.15 6.34 -27.00
CA PRO A 35 -19.11 6.26 -28.10
C PRO A 35 -20.25 7.28 -27.92
N ALA A 36 -20.74 7.83 -29.03
CA ALA A 36 -21.86 8.77 -29.01
C ALA A 36 -23.13 8.11 -28.43
N GLY A 37 -23.78 8.78 -27.46
CA GLY A 37 -25.01 8.29 -26.78
C GLY A 37 -24.83 7.84 -25.33
N TRP A 38 -23.74 8.24 -24.67
CA TRP A 38 -23.33 7.74 -23.35
C TRP A 38 -24.08 8.39 -22.17
N ASN A 39 -24.46 7.60 -21.17
CA ASN A 39 -25.12 8.04 -19.93
C ASN A 39 -24.15 7.89 -18.72
N ALA A 40 -23.88 8.99 -18.01
CA ALA A 40 -22.99 9.01 -16.84
C ALA A 40 -23.42 8.04 -15.74
N ASP A 41 -24.72 7.89 -15.53
CA ASP A 41 -25.28 7.01 -14.50
C ASP A 41 -24.97 5.53 -14.79
N GLU A 42 -24.97 5.14 -16.07
CA GLU A 42 -24.70 3.75 -16.46
C GLU A 42 -23.24 3.38 -16.19
N THR A 43 -22.30 4.30 -16.41
CA THR A 43 -20.89 4.02 -16.15
C THR A 43 -20.57 4.01 -14.67
N ALA A 44 -21.12 4.95 -13.88
CA ALA A 44 -20.98 4.90 -12.43
C ALA A 44 -21.44 3.54 -11.88
N GLN A 45 -22.59 3.03 -12.34
CA GLN A 45 -23.09 1.71 -11.96
C GLN A 45 -22.20 0.55 -12.44
N ARG A 46 -21.62 0.63 -13.65
CA ARG A 46 -20.71 -0.42 -14.15
C ARG A 46 -19.41 -0.45 -13.33
N THR A 47 -18.87 0.72 -13.00
CA THR A 47 -17.67 0.86 -12.18
C THR A 47 -17.95 0.40 -10.76
N GLU A 48 -19.06 0.82 -10.16
CA GLU A 48 -19.50 0.35 -8.84
C GLU A 48 -19.63 -1.17 -8.80
N ARG A 49 -20.32 -1.79 -9.78
CA ARG A 49 -20.41 -3.26 -9.88
C ARG A 49 -19.06 -3.92 -10.04
N ALA A 50 -18.13 -3.30 -10.77
CA ALA A 50 -16.75 -3.79 -10.88
C ALA A 50 -16.03 -3.71 -9.52
N TRP A 51 -16.20 -2.65 -8.74
CA TRP A 51 -15.61 -2.55 -7.40
C TRP A 51 -16.24 -3.49 -6.36
N GLU A 52 -17.57 -3.59 -6.34
CA GLU A 52 -18.33 -4.56 -5.53
C GLU A 52 -17.90 -5.99 -5.82
N THR A 53 -17.49 -6.25 -7.06
CA THR A 53 -16.93 -7.53 -7.45
C THR A 53 -15.64 -7.78 -6.64
N TYR A 54 -14.69 -6.87 -6.53
CA TYR A 54 -13.43 -7.22 -5.84
C TYR A 54 -13.50 -7.20 -4.30
N ASN A 55 -14.62 -6.77 -3.70
CA ASN A 55 -14.82 -6.69 -2.24
C ASN A 55 -13.71 -5.91 -1.51
N LEU A 56 -13.06 -4.95 -2.19
CA LEU A 56 -11.97 -4.17 -1.61
C LEU A 56 -12.53 -2.93 -0.91
N PRO A 57 -12.00 -2.54 0.26
CA PRO A 57 -12.30 -1.25 0.86
C PRO A 57 -11.78 -0.14 -0.04
N TYR A 58 -12.63 0.85 -0.31
CA TYR A 58 -12.33 2.08 -1.04
C TYR A 58 -13.03 3.25 -0.36
N GLY A 59 -12.89 4.46 -0.89
CA GLY A 59 -13.52 5.65 -0.32
C GLY A 59 -13.03 5.92 1.10
N THR A 60 -13.93 6.33 1.99
CA THR A 60 -13.58 6.64 3.39
C THR A 60 -13.06 5.42 4.15
N LEU A 61 -13.66 4.24 3.96
CA LEU A 61 -13.20 3.01 4.61
C LEU A 61 -11.82 2.56 4.10
N GLY A 62 -11.55 2.72 2.80
CA GLY A 62 -10.20 2.54 2.22
C GLY A 62 -9.19 3.46 2.89
N ILE A 63 -9.46 4.78 2.88
CA ILE A 63 -8.61 5.81 3.50
C ILE A 63 -8.24 5.45 4.96
N ILE A 64 -9.22 5.08 5.78
CA ILE A 64 -8.99 4.71 7.19
C ILE A 64 -8.05 3.51 7.28
N THR A 65 -8.29 2.50 6.44
CA THR A 65 -7.52 1.27 6.38
C THR A 65 -6.05 1.57 6.07
N HIS A 66 -5.78 2.38 5.05
CA HIS A 66 -4.39 2.68 4.69
C HIS A 66 -3.70 3.66 5.64
N ILE A 67 -4.43 4.59 6.28
CA ILE A 67 -3.87 5.41 7.37
C ILE A 67 -3.40 4.51 8.51
N ILE A 68 -4.22 3.54 8.92
CA ILE A 68 -3.88 2.62 10.00
C ILE A 68 -2.72 1.69 9.60
N MET A 69 -2.68 1.25 8.35
CA MET A 69 -1.55 0.49 7.80
C MET A 69 -0.24 1.30 7.86
N LEU A 70 -0.24 2.56 7.40
CA LEU A 70 0.95 3.42 7.43
C LEU A 70 1.35 3.80 8.86
N TRP A 71 0.39 3.99 9.75
CA TRP A 71 0.63 4.18 11.18
C TRP A 71 1.31 2.95 11.81
N THR A 72 0.79 1.76 11.53
CA THR A 72 1.35 0.48 11.99
C THR A 72 2.78 0.32 11.48
N LEU A 73 3.02 0.63 10.21
CA LEU A 73 4.34 0.61 9.62
C LEU A 73 5.29 1.61 10.30
N ALA A 74 4.86 2.86 10.52
CA ALA A 74 5.66 3.88 11.21
C ALA A 74 6.05 3.44 12.62
N CYS A 75 5.11 2.86 13.38
CA CYS A 75 5.39 2.31 14.71
C CYS A 75 6.41 1.18 14.65
N HIS A 76 6.25 0.22 13.73
CA HIS A 76 7.20 -0.87 13.56
C HIS A 76 8.60 -0.39 13.15
N LEU A 77 8.68 0.60 12.25
CA LEU A 77 9.94 1.22 11.85
C LEU A 77 10.70 1.82 13.04
N ASP A 78 9.98 2.44 13.98
CA ASP A 78 10.54 2.96 15.23
C ASP A 78 10.68 1.90 16.34
N GLY A 79 10.21 0.67 16.11
CA GLY A 79 10.23 -0.41 17.12
C GLY A 79 9.27 -0.18 18.28
N ARG A 80 8.12 0.42 17.99
CA ARG A 80 7.05 0.69 18.95
C ARG A 80 5.80 -0.10 18.62
N SER A 81 4.99 -0.37 19.65
CA SER A 81 3.69 -1.01 19.50
C SER A 81 2.71 -0.08 18.79
N PRO A 82 2.00 -0.52 17.73
CA PRO A 82 1.00 0.30 17.05
C PRO A 82 -0.18 0.71 17.94
N ALA A 83 -0.62 -0.20 18.81
CA ALA A 83 -1.71 0.05 19.77
C ALA A 83 -1.27 0.95 20.95
N MET A 84 0.02 0.92 21.28
CA MET A 84 0.60 1.71 22.38
C MET A 84 1.94 2.33 21.93
N PRO A 85 1.94 3.42 21.14
CA PRO A 85 3.15 4.00 20.54
C PRO A 85 4.15 4.59 21.54
N TRP A 86 3.84 4.58 22.83
CA TRP A 86 4.78 4.92 23.91
C TRP A 86 5.51 3.70 24.48
N LYS A 87 5.08 2.48 24.15
CA LYS A 87 5.73 1.24 24.57
C LYS A 87 6.58 0.68 23.43
N GLY A 88 7.76 0.18 23.79
CA GLY A 88 8.60 -0.58 22.87
C GLY A 88 7.94 -1.90 22.47
N LEU A 89 8.26 -2.36 21.27
CA LEU A 89 7.78 -3.62 20.72
C LEU A 89 8.16 -4.79 21.64
N LYS A 90 7.19 -5.65 21.99
CA LYS A 90 7.49 -6.89 22.71
C LYS A 90 7.60 -8.06 21.73
N PHE A 91 8.75 -8.71 21.77
CA PHE A 91 9.05 -9.86 20.93
C PHE A 91 8.44 -11.13 21.54
N ASP A 92 7.15 -11.32 21.28
CA ASP A 92 6.44 -12.55 21.61
C ASP A 92 6.28 -13.41 20.37
N VAL A 93 6.52 -14.73 20.51
CA VAL A 93 6.30 -15.73 19.46
C VAL A 93 4.83 -15.72 19.03
N TRP A 94 3.90 -15.44 19.96
CA TRP A 94 2.47 -15.34 19.65
C TRP A 94 2.15 -14.22 18.66
N ASN A 95 2.84 -13.08 18.75
CA ASN A 95 2.65 -11.98 17.81
C ASN A 95 3.10 -12.38 16.39
N MET A 96 4.20 -13.13 16.28
CA MET A 96 4.68 -13.65 14.99
C MET A 96 3.77 -14.73 14.42
N ALA A 97 3.24 -15.62 15.26
CA ALA A 97 2.26 -16.61 14.85
C ALA A 97 0.98 -15.94 14.35
N LEU A 98 0.46 -14.94 15.07
CA LEU A 98 -0.73 -14.20 14.69
C LEU A 98 -0.50 -13.44 13.38
N LEU A 99 0.64 -12.78 13.22
CA LEU A 99 1.05 -12.15 11.96
C LEU A 99 0.99 -13.15 10.81
N GLY A 100 1.65 -14.30 10.94
CA GLY A 100 1.65 -15.34 9.91
C GLY A 100 0.26 -15.86 9.56
N VAL A 101 -0.60 -16.09 10.56
CA VAL A 101 -2.00 -16.49 10.35
C VAL A 101 -2.77 -15.41 9.59
N THR A 102 -2.61 -14.13 9.95
CA THR A 102 -3.29 -13.02 9.27
C THR A 102 -2.83 -12.85 7.83
N THR A 103 -1.54 -13.04 7.55
CA THR A 103 -0.99 -13.03 6.19
C THR A 103 -1.61 -14.16 5.35
N ILE A 104 -1.69 -15.38 5.90
CA ILE A 104 -2.30 -16.54 5.21
C ILE A 104 -3.78 -16.29 4.90
N ILE A 105 -4.53 -15.76 5.86
CA ILE A 105 -5.95 -15.42 5.67
C ILE A 105 -6.08 -14.35 4.58
N SER A 106 -5.27 -13.29 4.61
CA SER A 106 -5.31 -12.21 3.63
C SER A 106 -4.98 -12.69 2.21
N ILE A 107 -3.93 -13.50 2.05
CA ILE A 107 -3.58 -14.14 0.77
C ILE A 107 -4.74 -15.01 0.27
N SER A 108 -5.36 -15.80 1.17
CA SER A 108 -6.45 -16.70 0.81
C SER A 108 -7.70 -15.95 0.37
N LEU A 109 -8.11 -14.92 1.10
CA LEU A 109 -9.25 -14.05 0.75
C LEU A 109 -9.04 -13.37 -0.60
N LEU A 110 -7.81 -12.89 -0.85
CA LEU A 110 -7.47 -12.29 -2.13
C LEU A 110 -7.49 -13.31 -3.27
N ALA A 111 -6.93 -14.51 -3.06
CA ALA A 111 -6.92 -15.57 -4.06
C ALA A 111 -8.35 -16.01 -4.44
N VAL A 112 -9.24 -16.12 -3.45
CA VAL A 112 -10.67 -16.38 -3.68
C VAL A 112 -11.33 -15.24 -4.46
N SER A 113 -11.01 -14.00 -4.10
CA SER A 113 -11.56 -12.82 -4.78
C SER A 113 -11.10 -12.75 -6.24
N LEU A 114 -9.83 -13.07 -6.52
CA LEU A 114 -9.27 -13.11 -7.87
C LEU A 114 -9.81 -14.28 -8.69
N SER A 115 -9.92 -15.47 -8.11
CA SER A 115 -10.38 -16.67 -8.83
C SER A 115 -11.84 -16.57 -9.25
N ALA A 116 -12.67 -15.94 -8.43
CA ALA A 116 -14.08 -15.76 -8.75
C ALA A 116 -14.31 -14.77 -9.90
N LYS A 117 -13.38 -13.84 -10.15
CA LYS A 117 -13.71 -12.55 -10.78
C LYS A 117 -12.67 -12.03 -11.78
N GLY A 118 -11.74 -12.87 -12.24
CA GLY A 118 -10.56 -12.54 -13.07
C GLY A 118 -10.80 -11.98 -14.48
N ARG A 119 -11.68 -11.00 -14.66
CA ARG A 119 -12.00 -10.40 -15.97
C ARG A 119 -11.49 -8.97 -16.17
N SER A 120 -11.12 -8.25 -15.11
CA SER A 120 -10.55 -6.90 -15.24
C SER A 120 -9.06 -6.90 -14.89
N PRO A 121 -8.16 -6.67 -15.86
CA PRO A 121 -6.71 -6.58 -15.60
C PRO A 121 -6.36 -5.51 -14.58
N GLY A 122 -6.95 -4.30 -14.69
CA GLY A 122 -6.67 -3.19 -13.77
C GLY A 122 -7.06 -3.52 -12.32
N MET A 123 -8.25 -4.08 -12.13
CA MET A 123 -8.72 -4.49 -10.80
C MET A 123 -7.90 -5.64 -10.22
N THR A 124 -7.46 -6.56 -11.07
CA THR A 124 -6.56 -7.66 -10.67
C THR A 124 -5.22 -7.09 -10.21
N SER A 125 -4.66 -6.12 -10.94
CA SER A 125 -3.42 -5.43 -10.54
C SER A 125 -3.58 -4.65 -9.24
N MET A 126 -4.69 -3.95 -9.02
CA MET A 126 -5.01 -3.27 -7.76
C MET A 126 -5.05 -4.25 -6.58
N ALA A 127 -5.74 -5.38 -6.77
CA ALA A 127 -5.86 -6.41 -5.75
C ALA A 127 -4.49 -7.04 -5.41
N VAL A 128 -3.64 -7.27 -6.42
CA VAL A 128 -2.25 -7.71 -6.23
C VAL A 128 -1.42 -6.65 -5.48
N LEU A 129 -1.60 -5.37 -5.76
CA LEU A 129 -0.87 -4.30 -5.06
C LEU A 129 -1.28 -4.18 -3.58
N HIS A 130 -2.56 -4.40 -3.26
CA HIS A 130 -3.00 -4.54 -1.88
C HIS A 130 -2.32 -5.70 -1.14
N LEU A 131 -2.05 -6.81 -1.84
CA LEU A 131 -1.23 -7.89 -1.28
C LEU A 131 0.19 -7.42 -0.99
N VAL A 132 0.80 -6.70 -1.93
CA VAL A 132 2.17 -6.18 -1.78
C VAL A 132 2.27 -5.28 -0.56
N TYR A 133 1.32 -4.37 -0.35
CA TYR A 133 1.31 -3.52 0.84
C TYR A 133 1.27 -4.34 2.13
N SER A 134 0.36 -5.33 2.20
CA SER A 134 0.22 -6.19 3.38
C SER A 134 1.52 -6.96 3.65
N LEU A 135 2.11 -7.56 2.61
CA LEU A 135 3.38 -8.29 2.73
C LEU A 135 4.56 -7.40 3.12
N VAL A 136 4.58 -6.14 2.68
CA VAL A 136 5.62 -5.19 3.09
C VAL A 136 5.50 -4.85 4.56
N VAL A 137 4.29 -4.60 5.06
CA VAL A 137 4.05 -4.33 6.49
C VAL A 137 4.43 -5.55 7.34
N ASP A 138 3.99 -6.75 6.93
CA ASP A 138 4.33 -8.00 7.61
C ASP A 138 5.83 -8.29 7.57
N GLY A 139 6.47 -8.02 6.42
CA GLY A 139 7.92 -8.15 6.24
C GLY A 139 8.71 -7.22 7.14
N VAL A 140 8.26 -5.98 7.33
CA VAL A 140 8.87 -5.04 8.29
C VAL A 140 8.68 -5.52 9.72
N ALA A 141 7.47 -5.94 10.11
CA ALA A 141 7.21 -6.47 11.45
C ALA A 141 8.10 -7.70 11.74
N ALA A 142 8.18 -8.65 10.81
CA ALA A 142 9.03 -9.83 10.92
C ALA A 142 10.52 -9.48 10.97
N HIS A 143 10.98 -8.55 10.14
CA HIS A 143 12.37 -8.09 10.17
C HIS A 143 12.72 -7.46 11.53
N ARG A 144 11.81 -6.66 12.10
CA ARG A 144 12.00 -6.09 13.44
C ARG A 144 12.04 -7.16 14.51
N TYR A 145 11.23 -8.21 14.39
CA TYR A 145 11.24 -9.34 15.31
C TYR A 145 12.63 -9.98 15.46
N PHE A 146 13.32 -10.19 14.34
CA PHE A 146 14.67 -10.78 14.35
C PHE A 146 15.79 -9.79 14.71
N ARG A 147 15.49 -8.48 14.84
CA ARG A 147 16.46 -7.39 15.05
C ARG A 147 16.07 -6.48 16.23
N ALA A 148 15.62 -7.12 17.29
CA ALA A 148 14.80 -6.58 18.39
C ALA A 148 15.24 -5.30 19.15
N HIS A 149 16.39 -4.68 18.89
CA HIS A 149 16.95 -3.68 19.83
C HIS A 149 17.55 -2.42 19.21
N GLU A 150 17.36 -2.19 17.91
CA GLU A 150 17.98 -1.05 17.23
C GLU A 150 16.90 -0.13 16.68
N GLY A 151 17.12 1.20 16.68
CA GLY A 151 16.16 2.18 16.11
C GLY A 151 15.95 2.02 14.60
N LEU A 152 15.47 3.04 13.91
CA LEU A 152 15.34 3.00 12.45
C LEU A 152 16.73 2.77 11.81
N ARG A 153 16.88 1.63 11.11
CA ARG A 153 18.11 1.29 10.39
C ARG A 153 17.92 1.47 8.89
N TRP A 154 19.01 1.75 8.20
CA TRP A 154 19.07 1.74 6.74
C TRP A 154 18.61 0.39 6.14
N GLU A 155 18.68 -0.71 6.89
CA GLU A 155 18.20 -2.03 6.46
C GLU A 155 16.67 -2.08 6.25
N LEU A 156 15.93 -1.12 6.80
CA LEU A 156 14.47 -1.00 6.62
C LEU A 156 14.08 -0.13 5.43
N THR A 157 15.00 0.68 4.89
CA THR A 157 14.71 1.58 3.75
C THR A 157 14.31 0.84 2.47
N PRO A 158 14.80 -0.38 2.16
CA PRO A 158 14.32 -1.10 0.97
C PRO A 158 12.83 -1.44 1.05
N TRP A 159 12.31 -1.80 2.23
CA TRP A 159 10.88 -2.09 2.41
C TRP A 159 10.00 -0.87 2.09
N LEU A 160 10.43 0.30 2.54
CA LEU A 160 9.76 1.56 2.24
C LEU A 160 9.86 1.94 0.76
N LEU A 161 11.01 1.69 0.12
CA LEU A 161 11.13 1.87 -1.32
C LEU A 161 10.17 0.95 -2.09
N ALA A 162 10.01 -0.31 -1.66
CA ALA A 162 9.01 -1.24 -2.21
C ALA A 162 7.60 -0.65 -2.12
N LEU A 163 7.25 -0.12 -0.94
CA LEU A 163 5.96 0.49 -0.68
C LEU A 163 5.69 1.71 -1.57
N MET A 164 6.71 2.56 -1.76
CA MET A 164 6.62 3.74 -2.63
C MET A 164 6.40 3.34 -4.09
N VAL A 165 7.14 2.35 -4.58
CA VAL A 165 6.98 1.83 -5.95
C VAL A 165 5.59 1.23 -6.12
N ALA A 166 5.13 0.42 -5.17
CA ALA A 166 3.78 -0.14 -5.20
C ALA A 166 2.70 0.97 -5.20
N SER A 167 2.86 1.99 -4.36
CA SER A 167 1.96 3.17 -4.28
C SER A 167 1.89 3.94 -5.59
N PHE A 168 3.05 4.17 -6.21
CA PHE A 168 3.11 4.83 -7.50
C PHE A 168 2.42 4.01 -8.59
N VAL A 169 2.75 2.71 -8.71
CA VAL A 169 2.16 1.82 -9.72
C VAL A 169 0.63 1.73 -9.53
N ASN A 170 0.17 1.67 -8.28
CA ASN A 170 -1.25 1.67 -7.94
C ASN A 170 -1.97 2.92 -8.45
N ALA A 171 -1.37 4.10 -8.22
CA ALA A 171 -1.90 5.36 -8.73
C ALA A 171 -1.93 5.41 -10.26
N GLN A 172 -0.90 4.85 -10.94
CA GLN A 172 -0.88 4.79 -12.41
C GLN A 172 -1.97 3.87 -12.96
N ILE A 173 -2.17 2.68 -12.37
CA ILE A 173 -3.24 1.76 -12.78
C ILE A 173 -4.61 2.43 -12.63
N MET A 174 -4.82 3.19 -11.55
CA MET A 174 -6.09 3.90 -11.37
C MET A 174 -6.30 5.02 -12.38
N GLY A 175 -5.22 5.72 -12.77
CA GLY A 175 -5.26 6.61 -13.92
C GLY A 175 -5.70 5.90 -15.20
N THR A 176 -5.26 4.67 -15.44
CA THR A 176 -5.62 3.94 -16.66
C THR A 176 -7.00 3.27 -16.62
N VAL A 177 -7.50 2.93 -15.43
CA VAL A 177 -8.83 2.33 -15.25
C VAL A 177 -9.95 3.35 -15.52
N ASP A 178 -9.68 4.67 -15.49
CA ASP A 178 -10.72 5.71 -15.57
C ASP A 178 -10.48 6.89 -16.54
N VAL A 179 -9.27 7.13 -17.06
CA VAL A 179 -9.02 8.31 -17.92
C VAL A 179 -9.73 8.25 -19.28
N THR A 180 -10.26 7.10 -19.68
CA THR A 180 -11.04 7.02 -20.92
C THR A 180 -12.45 7.62 -20.81
N HIS A 181 -13.00 7.83 -19.60
CA HIS A 181 -14.44 8.09 -19.43
C HIS A 181 -14.83 9.27 -18.51
N PHE A 182 -13.88 9.95 -17.87
CA PHE A 182 -14.16 11.23 -17.22
C PHE A 182 -14.07 12.38 -18.21
N ASP A 183 -15.11 13.23 -18.27
CA ASP A 183 -15.03 14.51 -18.97
C ASP A 183 -13.79 15.26 -18.45
N SER A 184 -12.83 15.51 -19.33
CA SER A 184 -11.53 16.12 -19.01
C SER A 184 -11.63 17.39 -18.16
N LYS A 185 -12.80 18.04 -18.15
CA LYS A 185 -13.09 19.24 -17.36
C LYS A 185 -13.33 18.97 -15.86
N THR A 186 -13.84 17.80 -15.46
CA THR A 186 -14.15 17.48 -14.06
C THR A 186 -12.94 16.93 -13.29
N GLN A 187 -12.00 16.25 -13.97
CA GLN A 187 -10.80 15.71 -13.32
C GLN A 187 -9.79 16.78 -12.90
N VAL A 188 -9.62 17.85 -13.69
CA VAL A 188 -8.61 18.89 -13.41
C VAL A 188 -9.09 19.91 -12.36
N THR A 189 -10.38 19.94 -12.04
CA THR A 189 -10.97 20.98 -11.19
C THR A 189 -11.14 20.59 -9.72
N ASN A 190 -10.87 19.34 -9.32
CA ASN A 190 -10.92 18.97 -7.89
C ASN A 190 -9.57 19.31 -7.21
N PRO A 191 -9.49 20.40 -6.43
CA PRO A 191 -8.23 20.86 -5.85
C PRO A 191 -7.65 19.84 -4.86
N THR A 192 -8.49 18.99 -4.24
CA THR A 192 -8.05 17.99 -3.26
C THR A 192 -7.24 16.88 -3.91
N GLY A 193 -7.71 16.32 -5.02
CA GLY A 193 -6.99 15.25 -5.73
C GLY A 193 -5.65 15.74 -6.30
N VAL A 194 -5.63 16.98 -6.82
CA VAL A 194 -4.40 17.63 -7.30
C VAL A 194 -3.42 17.84 -6.14
N ALA A 195 -3.89 18.38 -5.01
CA ALA A 195 -3.05 18.61 -3.84
C ALA A 195 -2.44 17.32 -3.30
N LEU A 196 -3.23 16.24 -3.18
CA LEU A 196 -2.73 14.93 -2.73
C LEU A 196 -1.67 14.36 -3.67
N THR A 197 -1.88 14.46 -4.98
CA THR A 197 -0.93 13.99 -5.99
C THR A 197 0.37 14.79 -5.97
N VAL A 198 0.30 16.12 -5.85
CA VAL A 198 1.47 16.99 -5.73
C VAL A 198 2.25 16.67 -4.46
N CYS A 199 1.57 16.54 -3.31
CA CYS A 199 2.19 16.12 -2.06
C CYS A 199 2.90 14.77 -2.18
N ALA A 200 2.27 13.81 -2.87
CA ALA A 200 2.84 12.49 -3.11
C ALA A 200 4.13 12.58 -3.94
N MET A 201 4.09 13.31 -5.06
CA MET A 201 5.24 13.50 -5.95
C MET A 201 6.40 14.23 -5.25
N VAL A 202 6.11 15.31 -4.53
CA VAL A 202 7.12 16.07 -3.78
C VAL A 202 7.77 15.19 -2.71
N GLY A 203 6.98 14.45 -1.93
CA GLY A 203 7.48 13.48 -0.96
C GLY A 203 8.33 12.40 -1.62
N GLY A 204 7.90 11.89 -2.78
CA GLY A 204 8.62 10.89 -3.56
C GLY A 204 10.00 11.37 -4.02
N VAL A 205 10.08 12.58 -4.58
CA VAL A 205 11.34 13.18 -5.01
C VAL A 205 12.29 13.37 -3.83
N ILE A 206 11.82 13.92 -2.70
CA ILE A 206 12.66 14.13 -1.51
C ILE A 206 13.15 12.78 -0.95
N ALA A 207 12.30 11.76 -0.91
CA ALA A 207 12.69 10.42 -0.51
C ALA A 207 13.79 9.86 -1.45
N LEU A 208 13.59 9.90 -2.76
CA LEU A 208 14.60 9.39 -3.70
C LEU A 208 15.95 10.12 -3.59
N LEU A 209 15.94 11.43 -3.37
CA LEU A 209 17.17 12.22 -3.16
C LEU A 209 17.88 11.88 -1.84
N THR A 210 17.13 11.46 -0.82
CA THR A 210 17.66 11.12 0.51
C THR A 210 17.98 9.63 0.67
N TYR A 211 17.56 8.80 -0.28
CA TYR A 211 17.87 7.37 -0.30
C TYR A 211 19.38 7.08 -0.34
N PRO A 212 20.21 7.69 -1.23
CA PRO A 212 21.66 7.47 -1.21
C PRO A 212 22.30 7.88 0.11
N LEU A 213 21.81 8.95 0.75
CA LEU A 213 22.27 9.43 2.06
C LEU A 213 21.99 8.41 3.17
N SER A 214 21.01 7.52 2.99
CA SER A 214 20.73 6.41 3.90
C SER A 214 21.80 5.30 3.82
N PHE A 215 22.50 5.17 2.69
CA PHE A 215 23.56 4.17 2.47
C PHE A 215 24.97 4.71 2.64
N CYS A 216 25.14 6.04 2.63
CA CYS A 216 26.42 6.68 2.91
C CYS A 216 26.87 6.29 4.33
N ARG A 217 27.67 5.22 4.42
CA ARG A 217 28.42 4.88 5.61
C ARG A 217 29.38 6.03 5.86
N CYS A 218 29.07 6.90 6.82
CA CYS A 218 30.09 7.77 7.38
C CYS A 218 31.19 6.85 7.91
N ALA A 219 32.40 6.99 7.36
CA ALA A 219 33.58 6.22 7.73
C ALA A 219 33.92 6.34 9.24
N THR A 220 33.32 7.30 9.94
CA THR A 220 33.47 7.54 11.37
C THR A 220 32.35 6.85 12.16
N LYS A 221 32.67 5.69 12.75
CA LYS A 221 31.79 4.83 13.58
C LYS A 221 31.10 5.51 14.78
N LYS A 222 31.38 6.79 15.07
CA LYS A 222 30.99 7.45 16.32
C LYS A 222 29.83 8.45 16.23
N PHE A 223 29.45 8.95 15.05
CA PHE A 223 28.55 10.12 15.04
C PHE A 223 27.52 10.27 13.92
N CYS A 224 27.44 9.36 12.94
CA CYS A 224 26.35 9.44 11.97
C CYS A 224 25.12 8.71 12.50
N ARG A 225 24.31 9.44 13.27
CA ARG A 225 22.88 9.12 13.42
C ARG A 225 22.28 8.98 12.01
N PRO A 226 21.39 8.01 11.79
CA PRO A 226 20.84 7.73 10.46
C PRO A 226 19.76 8.76 10.06
N TYR A 227 20.07 10.06 10.16
CA TYR A 227 19.16 11.14 9.80
C TYR A 227 18.64 10.99 8.37
N GLY A 228 19.48 10.56 7.43
CA GLY A 228 19.06 10.24 6.07
C GLY A 228 17.96 9.18 6.00
N ALA A 229 18.03 8.13 6.82
CA ALA A 229 17.01 7.09 6.87
C ALA A 229 15.69 7.60 7.47
N TYR A 230 15.74 8.47 8.49
CA TYR A 230 14.54 9.09 9.06
C TYR A 230 13.86 10.03 8.07
N ILE A 231 14.65 10.86 7.38
CA ILE A 231 14.14 11.76 6.33
C ILE A 231 13.53 10.94 5.20
N PHE A 232 14.25 9.93 4.70
CA PHE A 232 13.74 9.01 3.68
C PHE A 232 12.44 8.35 4.13
N ALA A 233 12.38 7.86 5.37
CA ALA A 233 11.21 7.18 5.88
C ALA A 233 10.00 8.11 6.00
N PHE A 234 10.20 9.32 6.54
CA PHE A 234 9.14 10.31 6.67
C PHE A 234 8.57 10.71 5.29
N PHE A 235 9.42 11.14 4.36
CA PHE A 235 8.97 11.58 3.05
C PHE A 235 8.46 10.42 2.19
N GLY A 236 9.01 9.22 2.36
CA GLY A 236 8.49 7.99 1.74
C GLY A 236 7.09 7.64 2.23
N LEU A 237 6.81 7.75 3.53
CA LEU A 237 5.47 7.55 4.08
C LEU A 237 4.48 8.63 3.60
N VAL A 238 4.91 9.90 3.54
CA VAL A 238 4.10 11.00 2.96
C VAL A 238 3.78 10.74 1.49
N CYS A 239 4.76 10.25 0.71
CA CYS A 239 4.58 9.85 -0.68
C CYS A 239 3.52 8.75 -0.82
N CYS A 240 3.67 7.66 -0.06
CA CYS A 240 2.71 6.55 -0.07
C CYS A 240 1.31 7.02 0.35
N LEU A 241 1.21 7.80 1.43
CA LEU A 241 -0.07 8.32 1.91
C LEU A 241 -0.75 9.17 0.84
N GLY A 242 -0.02 10.10 0.20
CA GLY A 242 -0.60 10.95 -0.84
C GLY A 242 -1.16 10.16 -2.02
N PHE A 243 -0.42 9.17 -2.54
CA PHE A 243 -0.88 8.34 -3.65
C PHE A 243 -2.08 7.47 -3.28
N ILE A 244 -2.06 6.87 -2.09
CA ILE A 244 -3.13 6.00 -1.63
C ILE A 244 -4.42 6.81 -1.37
N LEU A 245 -4.32 7.94 -0.66
CA LEU A 245 -5.47 8.81 -0.40
C LEU A 245 -6.08 9.33 -1.70
N ALA A 246 -5.25 9.74 -2.66
CA ALA A 246 -5.72 10.18 -3.97
C ALA A 246 -6.51 9.06 -4.66
N MET A 247 -6.04 7.82 -4.56
CA MET A 247 -6.70 6.66 -5.14
C MET A 247 -8.06 6.38 -4.49
N ASP A 248 -8.11 6.16 -3.18
CA ASP A 248 -9.36 5.82 -2.48
C ASP A 248 -10.41 6.92 -2.63
N TYR A 249 -9.97 8.18 -2.57
CA TYR A 249 -10.82 9.34 -2.78
C TYR A 249 -11.39 9.38 -4.20
N THR A 250 -10.56 9.10 -5.20
CA THR A 250 -11.00 9.06 -6.61
C THR A 250 -12.03 7.97 -6.80
N VAL A 251 -11.79 6.76 -6.29
CA VAL A 251 -12.76 5.65 -6.38
C VAL A 251 -14.09 6.02 -5.70
N GLY A 252 -14.05 6.65 -4.52
CA GLY A 252 -15.26 7.09 -3.82
C GLY A 252 -16.09 8.12 -4.60
N ILE A 253 -15.43 9.02 -5.35
CA ILE A 253 -16.11 9.96 -6.27
C ILE A 253 -16.69 9.21 -7.46
N VAL A 254 -15.89 8.36 -8.10
CA VAL A 254 -16.25 7.66 -9.34
C VAL A 254 -17.46 6.75 -9.14
N THR A 255 -17.47 6.03 -8.02
CA THR A 255 -18.57 5.11 -7.66
C THR A 255 -19.79 5.83 -7.13
N GLY A 256 -19.70 7.13 -6.79
CA GLY A 256 -20.74 7.84 -6.04
C GLY A 256 -20.93 7.33 -4.60
N ASN A 257 -20.10 6.40 -4.14
CA ASN A 257 -20.14 5.82 -2.80
C ASN A 257 -18.93 6.31 -2.00
N ALA A 258 -19.02 7.54 -1.49
CA ALA A 258 -17.93 8.18 -0.74
C ALA A 258 -17.52 7.41 0.52
N VAL A 259 -18.44 6.66 1.13
CA VAL A 259 -18.15 5.82 2.31
C VAL A 259 -17.35 4.58 1.90
N GLY A 260 -17.66 4.01 0.73
CA GLY A 260 -17.14 2.72 0.28
C GLY A 260 -17.79 1.54 0.99
N ALA A 261 -19.04 1.69 1.44
CA ALA A 261 -19.77 0.61 2.08
C ALA A 261 -20.13 -0.48 1.05
N PRO A 262 -19.98 -1.77 1.38
CA PRO A 262 -20.25 -2.84 0.43
C PRO A 262 -21.75 -2.97 0.17
N THR A 263 -22.10 -3.02 -1.10
CA THR A 263 -23.45 -3.27 -1.61
C THR A 263 -23.46 -4.62 -2.36
N GLY A 264 -24.61 -5.29 -2.38
CA GLY A 264 -24.77 -6.57 -3.08
C GLY A 264 -25.06 -7.78 -2.18
N SER A 265 -24.57 -8.96 -2.57
CA SER A 265 -24.93 -10.22 -1.90
C SER A 265 -24.39 -10.28 -0.46
N LYS A 266 -25.12 -10.95 0.44
CA LYS A 266 -24.68 -11.15 1.84
C LYS A 266 -23.28 -11.80 1.92
N ALA A 267 -22.93 -12.65 0.96
CA ALA A 267 -21.61 -13.27 0.88
C ALA A 267 -20.50 -12.26 0.55
N ASN A 268 -20.72 -11.35 -0.41
CA ASN A 268 -19.77 -10.28 -0.75
C ASN A 268 -19.57 -9.32 0.44
N VAL A 269 -20.67 -8.91 1.07
CA VAL A 269 -20.64 -8.07 2.27
C VAL A 269 -19.86 -8.75 3.40
N GLY A 270 -20.08 -10.05 3.62
CA GLY A 270 -19.34 -10.83 4.61
C GLY A 270 -17.83 -10.90 4.31
N MET A 271 -17.46 -11.14 3.05
CA MET A 271 -16.04 -11.16 2.64
C MET A 271 -15.37 -9.80 2.81
N PHE A 272 -16.06 -8.71 2.45
CA PHE A 272 -15.58 -7.35 2.65
C PHE A 272 -15.28 -7.08 4.13
N TRP A 273 -16.23 -7.35 5.03
CA TRP A 273 -16.03 -7.09 6.45
C TRP A 273 -14.99 -8.01 7.08
N ALA A 274 -14.91 -9.27 6.63
CA ALA A 274 -13.82 -10.15 7.03
C ALA A 274 -12.47 -9.55 6.64
N PHE A 275 -12.30 -9.14 5.38
CA PHE A 275 -11.07 -8.51 4.90
C PHE A 275 -10.74 -7.25 5.71
N PHE A 276 -11.72 -6.36 5.89
CA PHE A 276 -11.59 -5.14 6.68
C PHE A 276 -11.11 -5.45 8.10
N VAL A 277 -11.76 -6.35 8.83
CA VAL A 277 -11.38 -6.71 10.20
C VAL A 277 -9.99 -7.34 10.27
N PHE A 278 -9.67 -8.29 9.39
CA PHE A 278 -8.37 -8.98 9.44
C PHE A 278 -7.20 -8.04 9.14
N GLN A 279 -7.43 -6.98 8.38
CA GLN A 279 -6.43 -5.96 8.10
C GLN A 279 -6.05 -5.12 9.33
N TYR A 280 -6.88 -5.11 10.38
CA TYR A 280 -6.59 -4.42 11.65
C TYR A 280 -5.91 -5.30 12.68
N VAL A 281 -5.84 -6.63 12.48
CA VAL A 281 -5.17 -7.51 13.44
C VAL A 281 -3.69 -7.14 13.64
N PRO A 282 -2.92 -6.72 12.61
CA PRO A 282 -1.55 -6.23 12.79
C PRO A 282 -1.41 -4.99 13.69
N VAL A 283 -2.48 -4.25 13.96
CA VAL A 283 -2.46 -3.14 14.93
C VAL A 283 -2.39 -3.67 16.36
N LEU A 284 -3.01 -4.83 16.59
CA LEU A 284 -3.10 -5.49 17.88
C LEU A 284 -1.91 -6.43 18.13
N THR A 285 -1.11 -6.72 17.10
CA THR A 285 0.14 -7.45 17.27
C THR A 285 1.25 -6.50 17.71
N PHE A 286 2.06 -6.98 18.67
CA PHE A 286 3.27 -6.35 19.22
C PHE A 286 3.12 -5.14 20.15
#